data_AF-A0A655ANF5-F1
#
_entry.id   AF-A0A655ANF5-F1
#
_cell.length_a   1.000
_cell.length_b   1.000
_cell.length_c   1.000
_cell.angle_alpha   90.00
_cell.angle_beta   90.00
_cell.angle_gamma   90.00
#
_symmetry.space_group_name_H-M   'P 1'
#
loop_
_entity.id
_entity.type
_entity.pdbx_description
1 polymer ?
#
loop_
_entity_poly.entity_id
_entity_poly.type
_entity_poly.pdbx_seq_one_letter_code
_entity_poly.pdbx_strand_id
1 'polypeptide(L)'
;MNLDGVLEGRYPGIQLIIARDASGRVQGFHRYATAGGGSDMSLDVPWRRRGAPNGIDERLSADMIAAAKDAGVQRLSLAFAAFPDLFGANQLGRLQRVCRALIHILDPLIALESLYRYLRKFHALDERRYVLISMTQVFALALVLLSLEFVPRRRHL
;
A
#
# COMPACT_ATOMS: atom_id res chain seq x y z
N MET A 1 -4.00 -4.88 15.50
CA MET A 1 -3.71 -4.98 14.06
C MET A 1 -4.33 -3.77 13.39
N ASN A 2 -3.77 -3.15 12.33
CA ASN A 2 -4.43 -2.03 11.61
C ASN A 2 -5.82 -2.45 11.04
N LEU A 3 -6.09 -3.76 11.06
CA LEU A 3 -7.35 -4.39 10.72
C LEU A 3 -8.38 -4.48 11.86
N ASP A 4 -7.96 -4.39 13.13
CA ASP A 4 -8.85 -4.49 14.29
C ASP A 4 -9.57 -3.14 14.45
N GLY A 5 -10.73 -3.01 13.79
CA GLY A 5 -11.53 -1.78 13.78
C GLY A 5 -11.83 -1.20 12.40
N VAL A 6 -11.40 -1.86 11.32
CA VAL A 6 -11.63 -1.41 9.92
C VAL A 6 -13.09 -1.13 9.58
N LEU A 7 -13.99 -1.89 10.19
CA LEU A 7 -15.42 -1.85 9.91
C LEU A 7 -16.23 -1.28 11.07
N GLU A 8 -15.58 -0.80 12.14
CA GLU A 8 -16.28 -0.30 13.33
C GLU A 8 -16.91 1.09 13.12
N GLY A 9 -16.66 1.75 11.98
CA GLY A 9 -17.23 3.06 11.66
C GLY A 9 -16.83 4.19 12.63
N ARG A 10 -15.84 3.93 13.51
CA ARG A 10 -15.46 4.81 14.61
C ARG A 10 -14.62 6.01 14.17
N TYR A 11 -13.99 5.93 12.99
CA TYR A 11 -13.09 6.95 12.49
C TYR A 11 -13.78 7.81 11.42
N PRO A 12 -13.86 9.14 11.60
CA PRO A 12 -14.42 10.03 10.59
C PRO A 12 -13.54 10.04 9.34
N GLY A 13 -14.15 10.28 8.18
CA GLY A 13 -13.41 10.37 6.92
C GLY A 13 -12.97 9.02 6.34
N ILE A 14 -13.51 7.90 6.84
CA ILE A 14 -13.28 6.58 6.25
C ILE A 14 -14.34 6.29 5.20
N GLN A 15 -13.90 5.89 4.02
CA GLN A 15 -14.73 5.41 2.90
C GLN A 15 -14.39 3.97 2.59
N LEU A 16 -15.41 3.16 2.32
CA LEU A 16 -15.28 1.75 1.98
C LEU A 16 -15.88 1.50 0.61
N ILE A 17 -15.16 0.75 -0.23
CA ILE A 17 -15.69 0.19 -1.46
C ILE A 17 -15.54 -1.33 -1.41
N ILE A 18 -16.61 -2.04 -1.75
CA ILE A 18 -16.73 -3.48 -1.57
C ILE A 18 -17.05 -4.12 -2.91
N ALA A 19 -16.22 -5.08 -3.32
CA ALA A 19 -16.47 -5.90 -4.50
C ALA A 19 -17.34 -7.10 -4.12
N ARG A 20 -18.45 -7.28 -4.84
CA ARG A 20 -19.33 -8.44 -4.72
C ARG A 20 -19.39 -9.21 -6.05
N ASP A 21 -19.48 -10.53 -5.97
CA ASP A 21 -19.76 -11.35 -7.15
C ASP A 21 -21.25 -11.33 -7.52
N ALA A 22 -21.60 -12.01 -8.62
CA ALA A 22 -22.99 -12.10 -9.09
C ALA A 22 -23.95 -12.74 -8.09
N SER A 23 -23.44 -13.52 -7.12
CA SER A 23 -24.23 -14.10 -6.02
C SER A 23 -24.31 -13.17 -4.79
N GLY A 24 -23.74 -11.97 -4.86
CA GLY A 24 -23.70 -10.99 -3.77
C GLY A 24 -22.62 -11.23 -2.72
N ARG A 25 -21.77 -12.26 -2.88
CA ARG A 25 -20.72 -12.59 -1.92
C ARG A 25 -19.58 -11.60 -2.04
N VAL A 26 -19.04 -11.17 -0.90
CA VAL A 26 -17.90 -10.25 -0.86
C VAL A 26 -16.63 -10.97 -1.32
N GLN A 27 -15.99 -10.39 -2.32
CA GLN A 27 -14.76 -10.90 -2.93
C GLN A 27 -13.54 -10.05 -2.58
N GLY A 28 -13.75 -8.80 -2.17
CA GLY A 28 -12.71 -7.90 -1.69
C GLY A 28 -13.29 -6.57 -1.21
N PHE A 29 -12.48 -5.77 -0.53
CA PHE A 29 -12.81 -4.40 -0.17
C PHE A 29 -11.55 -3.55 -0.10
N HIS A 30 -11.70 -2.26 -0.35
CA HIS A 30 -10.69 -1.25 -0.06
C HIS A 30 -11.21 -0.28 1.00
N ARG A 31 -10.35 0.09 1.94
CA ARG A 31 -10.54 1.21 2.88
C ARG A 31 -9.74 2.41 2.42
N TYR A 32 -10.39 3.55 2.33
CA TYR A 32 -9.78 4.84 2.05
C TYR A 32 -10.00 5.79 3.21
N ALA A 33 -9.01 6.63 3.50
CA ALA A 33 -9.09 7.68 4.51
C ALA A 33 -8.98 9.06 3.83
N THR A 34 -9.78 10.02 4.28
CA THR A 34 -9.73 11.41 3.79
C THR A 34 -8.83 12.28 4.66
N ALA A 35 -8.17 13.24 4.04
CA ALA A 35 -7.39 14.29 4.68
C ALA A 35 -7.72 15.66 4.06
N GLY A 36 -7.16 16.74 4.63
CA GLY A 36 -7.30 18.09 4.08
C GLY A 36 -8.75 18.61 4.00
N GLY A 37 -9.64 18.12 4.87
CA GLY A 37 -11.07 18.46 4.79
C GLY A 37 -11.81 17.81 3.62
N GLY A 38 -11.28 16.73 3.05
CA GLY A 38 -11.85 16.01 1.91
C GLY A 38 -11.17 16.30 0.57
N SER A 39 -10.17 17.18 0.53
CA SER A 39 -9.37 17.44 -0.68
C SER A 39 -8.51 16.26 -1.11
N ASP A 40 -8.11 15.43 -0.15
CA ASP A 40 -7.18 14.33 -0.37
C ASP A 40 -7.76 13.03 0.18
N MET A 41 -7.51 11.93 -0.52
CA MET A 41 -7.90 10.59 -0.12
C MET A 41 -6.71 9.64 -0.26
N SER A 42 -6.55 8.69 0.67
CA SER A 42 -5.49 7.69 0.62
C SER A 42 -6.05 6.29 0.80
N LEU A 43 -5.63 5.36 -0.07
CA LEU A 43 -5.83 3.93 0.14
C LEU A 43 -5.03 3.50 1.38
N ASP A 44 -5.72 2.89 2.32
CA ASP A 44 -5.15 2.44 3.59
C ASP A 44 -5.07 0.91 3.64
N VAL A 45 -6.20 0.23 3.41
CA VAL A 45 -6.24 -1.24 3.42
C VAL A 45 -6.89 -1.76 2.15
N PRO A 46 -6.13 -2.42 1.27
CA PRO A 46 -6.67 -3.33 0.28
C PRO A 46 -6.79 -4.75 0.87
N TRP A 47 -7.97 -5.34 0.83
CA TRP A 47 -8.17 -6.73 1.19
C TRP A 47 -8.92 -7.48 0.10
N ARG A 48 -8.45 -8.68 -0.23
CA ARG A 48 -9.06 -9.54 -1.23
C ARG A 48 -9.19 -10.96 -0.69
N ARG A 49 -10.34 -11.57 -0.95
CA ARG A 49 -10.61 -12.97 -0.57
C ARG A 49 -9.70 -13.90 -1.36
N ARG A 50 -9.21 -14.96 -0.69
CA ARG A 50 -8.46 -16.03 -1.37
C ARG A 50 -9.34 -16.70 -2.42
N GLY A 51 -8.82 -16.82 -3.64
CA GLY A 51 -9.55 -17.36 -4.80
C GLY A 51 -10.50 -16.38 -5.48
N ALA A 52 -10.52 -15.11 -5.08
CA ALA A 52 -11.29 -14.10 -5.78
C ALA A 52 -10.73 -13.85 -7.20
N PRO A 53 -11.58 -13.50 -8.17
CA PRO A 53 -11.18 -13.16 -9.53
C PRO A 53 -10.03 -12.13 -9.56
N ASN A 54 -9.16 -12.25 -10.57
CA ASN A 54 -8.14 -11.25 -10.84
C ASN A 54 -8.80 -9.93 -11.31
N GLY A 55 -8.14 -8.79 -11.06
CA GLY A 55 -8.64 -7.48 -11.48
C GLY A 55 -9.54 -6.76 -10.47
N ILE A 56 -9.84 -7.38 -9.32
CA ILE A 56 -10.70 -6.76 -8.29
C ILE A 56 -10.06 -5.49 -7.73
N ASP A 57 -8.77 -5.54 -7.40
CA ASP A 57 -8.09 -4.39 -6.81
C ASP A 57 -8.04 -3.22 -7.81
N GLU A 58 -7.79 -3.51 -9.09
CA GLU A 58 -7.84 -2.51 -10.16
C GLU A 58 -9.23 -1.93 -10.35
N ARG A 59 -10.27 -2.78 -10.35
CA ARG A 59 -11.65 -2.34 -10.51
C ARG A 59 -12.08 -1.44 -9.35
N LEU A 60 -11.81 -1.87 -8.12
CA LEU A 60 -12.13 -1.09 -6.92
C LEU A 60 -11.42 0.26 -6.91
N SER A 61 -10.16 0.31 -7.33
CA SER A 61 -9.43 1.56 -7.42
C SER A 61 -9.93 2.47 -8.54
N ALA A 62 -10.27 1.93 -9.72
CA ALA A 62 -10.85 2.73 -10.79
C ALA A 62 -12.20 3.34 -10.37
N ASP A 63 -13.07 2.54 -9.76
CA ASP A 63 -14.38 3.00 -9.27
C ASP A 63 -14.22 4.04 -8.14
N MET A 64 -13.25 3.86 -7.23
CA MET A 64 -12.98 4.85 -6.20
C MET A 64 -12.38 6.14 -6.76
N ILE A 65 -11.51 6.07 -7.77
CA ILE A 65 -10.98 7.27 -8.44
C ILE A 65 -12.11 8.07 -9.08
N ALA A 66 -13.06 7.40 -9.73
CA ALA A 66 -14.24 8.06 -10.29
C ALA A 66 -15.10 8.70 -9.19
N ALA A 67 -15.43 7.95 -8.13
CA ALA A 67 -16.22 8.46 -7.01
C ALA A 67 -15.54 9.63 -6.29
N ALA A 68 -14.22 9.56 -6.11
CA ALA A 68 -13.42 10.62 -5.49
C ALA A 68 -13.45 11.89 -6.34
N LYS A 69 -13.33 11.76 -7.67
CA LYS A 69 -13.44 12.87 -8.60
C LYS A 69 -14.81 13.54 -8.51
N ASP A 70 -15.89 12.76 -8.49
CA ASP A 70 -17.26 13.27 -8.37
C ASP A 70 -17.52 13.96 -7.02
N ALA A 71 -16.83 13.51 -5.97
CA ALA A 71 -16.83 14.14 -4.65
C ALA A 71 -15.92 15.37 -4.52
N GLY A 72 -15.23 15.79 -5.59
CA GLY A 72 -14.34 16.96 -5.58
C GLY A 72 -12.97 16.72 -4.93
N VAL A 73 -12.60 15.46 -4.69
CA VAL A 73 -11.25 15.10 -4.21
C VAL A 73 -10.24 15.48 -5.29
N GLN A 74 -9.19 16.20 -4.90
CA GLN A 74 -8.14 16.65 -5.81
C GLN A 74 -7.06 15.59 -6.03
N ARG A 75 -6.75 14.80 -4.99
CA ARG A 75 -5.71 13.77 -5.03
C ARG A 75 -6.15 12.50 -4.34
N LEU A 76 -5.95 11.38 -5.02
CA LEU A 76 -6.13 10.06 -4.45
C LEU A 76 -4.77 9.34 -4.45
N SER A 77 -4.19 9.18 -3.26
CA SER A 77 -3.00 8.37 -3.08
C SER A 77 -3.40 6.89 -3.04
N LEU A 78 -2.77 6.09 -3.89
CA LEU A 78 -2.79 4.64 -3.74
C LEU A 78 -1.72 4.22 -2.73
N ALA A 79 -1.28 2.97 -2.83
CA ALA A 79 -0.16 2.45 -2.07
C ALA A 79 1.18 3.07 -2.51
N PHE A 80 2.20 2.87 -1.68
CA PHE A 80 3.57 3.30 -1.97
C PHE A 80 4.43 2.10 -2.33
N ALA A 81 5.03 2.11 -3.52
CA ALA A 81 6.11 1.18 -3.87
C ALA A 81 7.45 1.84 -3.57
N ALA A 82 8.18 1.29 -2.61
CA ALA A 82 9.55 1.71 -2.34
C ALA A 82 10.48 1.28 -3.50
N PHE A 83 11.50 2.10 -3.76
CA PHE A 83 12.59 1.82 -4.70
C PHE A 83 12.20 1.57 -6.18
N PRO A 84 11.40 2.45 -6.82
CA PRO A 84 11.05 2.29 -8.24
C PRO A 84 12.27 2.25 -9.16
N ASP A 85 13.34 3.00 -8.81
CA ASP A 85 14.57 3.10 -9.61
C ASP A 85 15.35 1.78 -9.73
N LEU A 86 15.20 0.85 -8.77
CA LEU A 86 15.87 -0.46 -8.81
C LEU A 86 15.26 -1.41 -9.85
N PHE A 87 14.01 -1.15 -10.27
CA PHE A 87 13.32 -1.92 -11.31
C PHE A 87 13.40 -1.27 -12.70
N GLY A 88 13.74 0.02 -12.78
CA GLY A 88 13.81 0.79 -14.03
C GLY A 88 15.21 1.00 -14.63
N ALA A 89 16.27 0.94 -13.82
CA ALA A 89 17.61 1.34 -14.27
C ALA A 89 18.47 0.16 -14.79
N ASN A 90 18.89 0.23 -16.06
CA ASN A 90 19.81 -0.71 -16.71
C ASN A 90 21.30 -0.54 -16.30
N GLN A 91 21.63 0.44 -15.46
CA GLN A 91 23.00 0.68 -14.98
C GLN A 91 22.99 0.91 -13.46
N LEU A 92 23.28 -0.14 -12.70
CA LEU A 92 23.30 -0.11 -11.24
C LEU A 92 24.75 -0.23 -10.71
N GLY A 93 25.17 0.74 -9.90
CA GLY A 93 26.45 0.71 -9.19
C GLY A 93 26.56 -0.50 -8.23
N ARG A 94 27.77 -0.80 -7.73
CA ARG A 94 28.00 -1.98 -6.86
C ARG A 94 27.11 -1.99 -5.61
N LEU A 95 26.86 -0.82 -5.01
CA LEU A 95 25.99 -0.68 -3.83
C LEU A 95 24.52 -0.97 -4.18
N GLN A 96 24.03 -0.46 -5.31
CA GLN A 96 22.66 -0.72 -5.78
C GLN A 96 22.42 -2.19 -6.12
N ARG A 97 23.44 -2.92 -6.58
CA ARG A 97 23.36 -4.37 -6.78
C ARG A 97 23.16 -5.14 -5.47
N VAL A 98 23.84 -4.74 -4.40
CA VAL A 98 23.68 -5.35 -3.07
C VAL A 98 22.30 -5.03 -2.50
N CYS A 99 21.85 -3.77 -2.59
CA CYS A 99 20.50 -3.39 -2.19
C CYS A 99 19.43 -4.16 -2.99
N ARG A 100 19.61 -4.30 -4.30
CA ARG A 100 18.71 -5.09 -5.15
C ARG A 100 18.66 -6.55 -4.70
N ALA A 101 19.79 -7.18 -4.38
CA ALA A 101 19.82 -8.55 -3.88
C ALA A 101 19.10 -8.70 -2.55
N LEU A 102 19.32 -7.79 -1.60
CA LEU A 102 18.65 -7.78 -0.30
C LEU A 102 17.13 -7.56 -0.42
N ILE A 103 16.70 -6.66 -1.31
CA ILE A 103 15.28 -6.41 -1.59
C ILE A 103 14.64 -7.62 -2.26
N HIS A 104 15.34 -8.31 -3.16
CA HIS A 104 14.80 -9.50 -3.81
C HIS A 104 14.63 -10.68 -2.83
N ILE A 105 15.48 -10.76 -1.81
CA ILE A 105 15.31 -11.71 -0.69
C ILE A 105 14.08 -11.34 0.15
N LEU A 106 13.73 -10.05 0.26
CA LEU A 106 12.56 -9.55 0.97
C LEU A 106 11.27 -9.52 0.14
N ASP A 107 11.36 -9.72 -1.18
CA ASP A 107 10.25 -9.66 -2.13
C ASP A 107 9.12 -10.67 -1.83
N PRO A 108 9.40 -11.91 -1.38
CA PRO A 108 8.36 -12.84 -0.93
C PRO A 108 7.57 -12.35 0.27
N LEU A 109 8.12 -11.41 1.06
CA LEU A 109 7.50 -10.87 2.28
C LEU A 109 6.60 -9.66 1.99
N ILE A 110 6.86 -8.89 0.92
CA ILE A 110 6.19 -7.59 0.67
C ILE A 110 5.51 -7.51 -0.71
N ALA A 111 5.69 -8.51 -1.59
CA ALA A 111 5.12 -8.57 -2.94
C ALA A 111 5.38 -7.28 -3.76
N LEU A 112 6.61 -6.77 -3.70
CA LEU A 112 6.97 -5.44 -4.18
C LEU A 112 6.82 -5.32 -5.71
N GLU A 113 7.17 -6.36 -6.46
CA GLU A 113 7.00 -6.38 -7.91
C GLU A 113 5.52 -6.27 -8.32
N SER A 114 4.63 -7.02 -7.65
CA SER A 114 3.19 -6.96 -7.92
C SER A 114 2.64 -5.57 -7.63
N LEU A 115 3.07 -4.98 -6.51
CA LEU A 115 2.69 -3.62 -6.12
C LEU A 115 3.15 -2.58 -7.13
N TYR A 116 4.39 -2.67 -7.60
CA TYR A 116 4.93 -1.79 -8.63
C TYR A 116 4.13 -1.88 -9.94
N ARG A 117 3.85 -3.11 -10.40
CA ARG A 117 3.02 -3.35 -11.61
C ARG A 117 1.61 -2.79 -11.43
N TYR A 118 1.03 -2.89 -10.24
CA TYR A 118 -0.27 -2.32 -9.92
C TYR A 118 -0.25 -0.78 -10.00
N LEU A 119 0.67 -0.11 -9.31
CA LEU A 119 0.75 1.35 -9.30
C LEU A 119 1.03 1.95 -10.68
N ARG A 120 1.84 1.25 -11.49
CA ARG A 120 2.15 1.65 -12.86
C ARG A 120 0.91 1.73 -13.75
N LYS A 121 -0.13 0.91 -13.52
CA LYS A 121 -1.39 0.98 -14.28
C LYS A 121 -2.11 2.31 -14.11
N PHE A 122 -1.90 2.97 -12.98
CA PHE A 122 -2.55 4.23 -12.62
C PHE A 122 -1.62 5.44 -12.77
N HIS A 123 -0.42 5.27 -13.30
CA HIS A 123 0.62 6.32 -13.34
C HIS A 123 0.89 6.95 -11.95
N ALA A 124 0.79 6.14 -10.88
CA ALA A 124 0.83 6.63 -9.50
C ALA A 124 2.25 6.70 -8.90
N LEU A 125 3.29 6.76 -9.74
CA LEU A 125 4.71 6.65 -9.33
C LEU A 125 5.50 7.96 -9.43
N ASP A 126 4.85 9.06 -9.80
CA ASP A 126 5.55 10.31 -10.12
C ASP A 126 6.13 11.03 -8.88
N GLU A 127 5.59 10.75 -7.70
CA GLU A 127 5.98 11.43 -6.45
C GLU A 127 7.06 10.68 -5.67
N ARG A 128 8.10 11.42 -5.26
CA ARG A 128 9.22 10.89 -4.46
C ARG A 128 8.94 11.02 -2.97
N ARG A 129 9.18 9.94 -2.23
CA ARG A 129 9.11 9.93 -0.76
C ARG A 129 10.50 9.70 -0.18
N TYR A 130 10.86 10.51 0.82
CA TYR A 130 12.17 10.50 1.46
C TYR A 130 12.04 10.11 2.93
N VAL A 131 13.06 9.45 3.46
CA VAL A 131 13.19 9.16 4.88
C VAL A 131 14.40 9.91 5.41
N LEU A 132 14.20 10.73 6.43
CA LEU A 132 15.29 11.42 7.11
C LEU A 132 15.81 10.51 8.23
N ILE A 133 17.06 10.08 8.12
CA ILE A 133 17.72 9.24 9.12
C ILE A 133 19.02 9.87 9.59
N SER A 134 19.26 9.80 10.89
CA SER A 134 20.58 10.11 11.44
C SER A 134 21.51 8.92 11.18
N MET A 135 22.67 9.16 10.55
CA MET A 135 23.64 8.11 10.23
C MET A 135 24.15 7.38 11.49
N THR A 136 24.17 8.05 12.64
CA THR A 136 24.56 7.46 13.92
C THR A 136 23.57 6.44 14.46
N GLN A 137 22.32 6.47 14.00
CA GLN A 137 21.23 5.65 14.54
C GLN A 137 20.74 4.57 13.57
N VAL A 138 21.35 4.46 12.38
CA VAL A 138 20.90 3.54 11.31
C VAL A 138 20.76 2.11 11.82
N PHE A 139 21.75 1.59 12.55
CA PHE A 139 21.72 0.22 13.04
C PHE A 139 20.63 -0.02 14.09
N ALA A 140 20.50 0.89 15.07
CA ALA A 140 19.46 0.79 16.10
C ALA A 140 18.06 0.91 15.48
N LEU A 141 17.88 1.84 14.54
CA LEU A 141 16.63 2.05 13.83
C LEU A 141 16.28 0.81 12.99
N ALA A 142 17.23 0.24 12.25
CA ALA A 142 17.01 -0.97 11.49
C ALA A 142 16.60 -2.15 12.39
N LEU A 143 17.28 -2.34 13.52
CA LEU A 143 16.95 -3.40 14.47
C LEU A 143 15.53 -3.23 15.03
N VAL A 144 15.14 -2.01 15.41
CA VAL A 144 13.79 -1.72 15.94
C VAL A 144 12.72 -1.91 14.85
N LEU A 145 12.91 -1.36 13.66
CA LEU A 145 11.94 -1.46 12.57
C LEU A 145 11.74 -2.91 12.12
N LEU A 146 12.83 -3.66 11.92
CA LEU A 146 12.75 -5.08 11.56
C LEU A 146 12.10 -5.90 12.69
N SER A 147 12.40 -5.58 13.96
CA SER A 147 11.73 -6.26 15.08
C SER A 147 10.23 -5.97 15.09
N LEU A 148 9.83 -4.72 14.89
CA LEU A 148 8.41 -4.34 14.89
C LEU A 148 7.63 -4.96 13.74
N GLU A 149 8.25 -5.06 12.56
CA GLU A 149 7.63 -5.60 11.35
C GLU A 149 7.50 -7.12 11.41
N PHE A 150 8.56 -7.82 11.84
CA PHE A 150 8.65 -9.28 11.70
C PHE A 150 8.49 -10.07 13.00
N VAL A 151 8.58 -9.44 14.18
CA VAL A 151 8.36 -10.16 15.44
C VAL A 151 6.86 -10.25 15.72
N PRO A 152 6.29 -11.46 15.84
CA PRO A 152 4.87 -11.62 16.18
C PRO A 152 4.60 -11.04 17.56
N ARG A 153 3.77 -10.00 17.66
CA ARG A 153 3.28 -9.53 18.97
C ARG A 153 2.37 -10.60 19.56
N ARG A 154 2.67 -11.06 20.80
CA ARG A 154 1.76 -11.90 21.58
C ARG A 154 0.47 -11.12 21.80
N ARG A 155 -0.64 -11.65 21.29
CA ARG A 155 -1.99 -11.13 21.57
C ARG A 155 -2.26 -11.36 23.06
N HIS A 156 -2.46 -10.29 23.82
CA HIS A 156 -3.27 -10.40 25.02
C HIS A 156 -4.71 -10.65 24.55
N LEU A 157 -5.21 -11.83 24.88
CA LEU A 157 -6.62 -12.22 24.77
C LEU A 157 -7.45 -11.42 25.77
#